data_AF-A0A950NBH9-F1
#
_entry.id   AF-A0A950NBH9-F1
#
_cell.length_a   1.000
_cell.length_b   1.000
_cell.length_c   1.000
_cell.angle_alpha   90.00
_cell.angle_beta   90.00
_cell.angle_gamma   90.00
#
_symmetry.space_group_name_H-M   'P 1'
#
loop_
_entity.id
_entity.type
_entity.pdbx_description
1 polymer ?
#
loop_
_entity_poly.entity_id
_entity_poly.type
_entity_poly.pdbx_seq_one_letter_code
_entity_poly.pdbx_strand_id
1 'polypeptide(L)'
;MTLRAVAFGDLATGTWGAALSPHPELPSVAIVGPEARVVVGAELSGGTSAGDEWWIAGDGLDLAVSPEAADDAEGAEGDLDQRVTVRGALGGEHPREADLIGCRSARMGALEPGRSQLLRYVCAWFAAGEGLALVAVRPRRAAGHGDERITATLFSGGHPLSVAEPRLSTTYADAGQPVRATLELWLAEDEDSDQREEERQVQYPRRAAGEASGTGTSIELGPFELRVQPFLWRAEGREGAGIYLLAQAR
;
A
#
# COMPACT_ATOMS: atom_id res chain seq x y z
N MET A 1 14.51 -5.45 10.11
CA MET A 1 14.60 -4.43 9.03
C MET A 1 13.23 -4.27 8.41
N THR A 2 12.86 -3.05 8.04
CA THR A 2 11.45 -2.69 7.80
C THR A 2 11.30 -2.08 6.42
N LEU A 3 10.53 -2.74 5.55
CA LEU A 3 9.97 -2.15 4.34
C LEU A 3 9.06 -0.99 4.77
N ARG A 4 9.25 0.19 4.20
CA ARG A 4 8.28 1.29 4.30
C ARG A 4 7.71 1.59 2.93
N ALA A 5 6.39 1.72 2.86
CA ALA A 5 5.68 2.12 1.66
C ALA A 5 4.69 3.23 1.99
N VAL A 6 4.53 4.18 1.08
CA VAL A 6 3.48 5.19 1.12
C VAL A 6 2.84 5.22 -0.27
N ALA A 7 1.52 5.27 -0.33
CA ALA A 7 0.76 5.48 -1.56
C ALA A 7 -0.29 6.56 -1.29
N PHE A 8 -0.42 7.53 -2.18
CA PHE A 8 -1.32 8.66 -1.97
C PHE A 8 -1.81 9.22 -3.31
N GLY A 9 -2.87 10.00 -3.26
CA GLY A 9 -3.34 10.71 -4.44
C GLY A 9 -4.82 11.05 -4.46
N ASP A 10 -5.15 11.81 -5.47
CA ASP A 10 -6.47 12.09 -5.97
C ASP A 10 -6.46 11.83 -7.48
N LEU A 11 -7.06 10.71 -7.87
CA LEU A 11 -7.12 10.33 -9.28
C LEU A 11 -8.08 11.21 -10.09
N ALA A 12 -9.00 11.95 -9.44
CA ALA A 12 -9.87 12.89 -10.15
C ALA A 12 -9.07 14.09 -10.68
N THR A 13 -8.07 14.55 -9.92
CA THR A 13 -7.12 15.58 -10.37
C THR A 13 -5.90 15.02 -11.10
N GLY A 14 -5.80 13.69 -11.23
CA GLY A 14 -4.67 12.99 -11.83
C GLY A 14 -3.38 13.06 -11.01
N THR A 15 -3.45 13.53 -9.76
CA THR A 15 -2.30 13.70 -8.88
C THR A 15 -2.17 12.49 -7.98
N TRP A 16 -1.13 11.69 -8.16
CA TRP A 16 -0.88 10.53 -7.32
C TRP A 16 0.61 10.35 -7.09
N GLY A 17 0.96 9.57 -6.08
CA GLY A 17 2.33 9.17 -5.86
C GLY A 17 2.47 7.93 -5.00
N ALA A 18 3.67 7.38 -5.04
CA ALA A 18 4.08 6.30 -4.16
C ALA A 18 5.56 6.45 -3.79
N ALA A 19 5.88 6.11 -2.55
CA ALA A 19 7.25 6.03 -2.06
C ALA A 19 7.52 4.63 -1.50
N LEU A 20 8.71 4.11 -1.75
CA LEU A 20 9.13 2.79 -1.29
C LEU A 20 10.56 2.89 -0.74
N SER A 21 10.74 2.47 0.51
CA SER A 21 12.04 2.19 1.12
C SER A 21 12.10 0.70 1.45
N PRO A 22 12.65 -0.13 0.55
CA PRO A 22 12.49 -1.58 0.66
C PRO A 22 13.51 -2.25 1.57
N HIS A 23 14.75 -1.79 1.53
CA HIS A 23 15.88 -2.36 2.26
C HIS A 23 17.01 -1.32 2.31
N PRO A 24 17.83 -1.25 3.37
CA PRO A 24 18.94 -0.28 3.45
C PRO A 24 19.97 -0.37 2.32
N GLU A 25 20.11 -1.54 1.69
CA GLU A 25 21.03 -1.76 0.56
C GLU A 25 20.43 -1.39 -0.80
N LEU A 26 19.14 -1.04 -0.84
CA LEU A 26 18.45 -0.62 -2.06
C LEU A 26 18.09 0.86 -1.94
N PRO A 27 18.16 1.64 -3.03
CA PRO A 27 17.75 3.02 -2.98
C PRO A 27 16.24 3.09 -2.72
N SER A 28 15.83 4.02 -1.88
CA SER A 28 14.44 4.41 -1.79
C SER A 28 14.01 5.14 -3.06
N VAL A 29 12.76 4.96 -3.47
CA VAL A 29 12.23 5.54 -4.71
C VAL A 29 10.91 6.21 -4.42
N ALA A 30 10.70 7.40 -5.00
CA ALA A 30 9.40 8.05 -5.06
C ALA A 30 8.96 8.22 -6.52
N ILE A 31 7.68 8.02 -6.79
CA ILE A 31 7.06 8.11 -8.12
C ILE A 31 5.86 9.02 -8.00
N VAL A 32 5.72 9.98 -8.90
CA VAL A 32 4.67 11.01 -8.83
C VAL A 32 4.08 11.34 -10.20
N GLY A 33 2.77 11.54 -10.22
CA GLY A 33 2.06 12.30 -11.24
C GLY A 33 1.54 11.47 -12.42
N PRO A 34 0.69 12.08 -13.26
CA PRO A 34 0.01 11.38 -14.35
C PRO A 34 0.97 10.91 -15.46
N GLU A 35 2.12 11.57 -15.60
CA GLU A 35 3.21 11.18 -16.52
C GLU A 35 4.35 10.41 -15.81
N ALA A 36 4.15 10.03 -14.55
CA ALA A 36 5.08 9.27 -13.71
C ALA A 36 6.54 9.77 -13.75
N ARG A 37 6.83 10.81 -12.98
CA ARG A 37 8.22 11.21 -12.66
C ARG A 37 8.78 10.30 -11.58
N VAL A 38 9.98 9.79 -11.78
CA VAL A 38 10.68 8.91 -10.83
C VAL A 38 11.84 9.65 -10.17
N VAL A 39 11.88 9.62 -8.84
CA VAL A 39 12.95 10.19 -7.99
C VAL A 39 13.64 9.04 -7.27
N VAL A 40 14.81 8.65 -7.77
CA VAL A 40 15.66 7.61 -7.15
C VAL A 40 16.51 8.24 -6.06
N GLY A 41 16.63 7.55 -4.92
CA GLY A 41 17.34 8.06 -3.75
C GLY A 41 16.50 9.04 -2.92
N ALA A 42 15.17 9.04 -3.08
CA ALA A 42 14.27 9.79 -2.20
C ALA A 42 14.44 9.31 -0.75
N GLU A 43 14.43 10.20 0.22
CA GLU A 43 14.45 9.82 1.63
C GLU A 43 13.04 9.54 2.12
N LEU A 44 12.84 8.42 2.81
CA LEU A 44 11.60 8.09 3.53
C LEU A 44 11.93 7.91 5.01
N SER A 45 11.77 8.99 5.77
CA SER A 45 12.15 9.07 7.18
C SER A 45 10.93 9.27 8.08
N GLY A 46 11.15 9.22 9.40
CA GLY A 46 10.08 9.23 10.41
C GLY A 46 10.26 8.11 11.43
N GLY A 47 9.58 8.26 12.57
CA GLY A 47 9.63 7.28 13.65
C GLY A 47 8.91 5.97 13.32
N THR A 48 8.93 5.02 14.25
CA THR A 48 8.34 3.68 14.09
C THR A 48 6.99 3.52 14.76
N SER A 49 6.58 4.51 15.54
CA SER A 49 5.31 4.50 16.27
C SER A 49 4.18 4.89 15.32
N ALA A 50 2.98 4.38 15.59
CA ALA A 50 1.80 4.66 14.78
C ALA A 50 1.43 6.17 14.76
N GLY A 51 1.75 6.91 15.81
CA GLY A 51 1.52 8.36 15.89
C GLY A 51 2.61 9.21 15.20
N ASP A 52 3.73 8.61 14.80
CA ASP A 52 4.86 9.38 14.27
C ASP A 52 4.53 9.91 12.87
N GLU A 53 4.93 11.14 12.56
CA GLU A 53 4.88 11.66 11.20
C GLU A 53 6.04 11.09 10.37
N TRP A 54 5.77 10.81 9.09
CA TRP A 54 6.78 10.41 8.11
C TRP A 54 7.04 11.53 7.13
N TRP A 55 8.22 11.50 6.49
CA TRP A 55 8.64 12.49 5.51
C TRP A 55 9.11 11.80 4.23
N ILE A 56 8.67 12.31 3.08
CA ILE A 56 9.20 11.96 1.76
C ILE A 56 9.95 13.18 1.24
N ALA A 57 11.28 13.09 1.14
CA ALA A 57 12.13 14.16 0.63
C ALA A 57 12.93 13.71 -0.59
N GLY A 58 13.19 14.63 -1.51
CA GLY A 58 13.98 14.33 -2.72
C GLY A 58 13.91 15.47 -3.72
N ASP A 59 14.44 15.25 -4.91
CA ASP A 59 14.42 16.25 -5.98
C ASP A 59 12.97 16.67 -6.31
N GLY A 60 12.58 17.88 -5.90
CA GLY A 60 11.21 18.39 -6.04
C GLY A 60 10.16 17.64 -5.21
N LEU A 61 10.56 17.07 -4.07
CA LEU A 61 9.65 16.44 -3.11
C LEU A 61 10.00 16.92 -1.70
N ASP A 62 9.00 17.44 -1.02
CA ASP A 62 9.04 17.75 0.42
C ASP A 62 7.64 17.54 0.98
N LEU A 63 7.35 16.30 1.39
CA LEU A 63 6.01 15.87 1.77
C LEU A 63 6.00 15.32 3.19
N ALA A 64 5.15 15.90 4.03
CA ALA A 64 4.73 15.36 5.31
C ALA A 64 3.66 14.27 5.09
N VAL A 65 3.76 13.18 5.84
CA VAL A 65 2.83 12.04 5.81
C VAL A 65 2.34 11.81 7.24
N SER A 66 1.16 12.36 7.53
CA SER A 66 0.57 12.37 8.86
C SER A 66 -0.56 11.33 8.97
N PRO A 67 -0.64 10.53 10.05
CA PRO A 67 -1.73 9.57 10.23
C PRO A 67 -3.10 10.27 10.38
N GLU A 68 -4.17 9.71 9.80
CA GLU A 68 -5.54 10.25 9.93
C GLU A 68 -6.12 10.03 11.34
N ALA A 69 -5.72 8.95 12.03
CA ALA A 69 -6.09 8.65 13.40
C ALA A 69 -4.83 8.28 14.19
N ALA A 70 -4.61 8.97 15.31
CA ALA A 70 -3.48 8.74 16.22
C ALA A 70 -3.86 7.87 17.44
N ASP A 71 -5.13 7.48 17.58
CA ASP A 71 -5.65 6.90 18.82
C ASP A 71 -5.03 5.52 19.13
N ASP A 72 -4.54 5.43 20.38
CA ASP A 72 -4.20 4.27 21.21
C ASP A 72 -3.54 3.05 20.55
N ALA A 73 -2.73 3.25 19.51
CA ALA A 73 -1.69 2.28 19.16
C ALA A 73 -0.49 2.39 20.13
N GLU A 74 -0.75 2.40 21.45
CA GLU A 74 0.29 2.15 22.44
C GLU A 74 0.83 0.73 22.22
N GLY A 75 2.09 0.61 21.77
CA GLY A 75 2.79 -0.67 21.73
C GLY A 75 2.68 -1.47 20.43
N ALA A 76 2.24 -0.88 19.31
CA ALA A 76 2.36 -1.53 18.00
C ALA A 76 3.83 -1.55 17.51
N GLU A 77 4.69 -2.34 18.18
CA GLU A 77 5.99 -2.71 17.64
C GLU A 77 5.78 -3.76 16.53
N GLY A 78 6.01 -3.38 15.27
CA GLY A 78 6.04 -4.33 14.17
C GLY A 78 5.42 -3.83 12.86
N ASP A 79 4.57 -4.66 12.28
CA ASP A 79 3.87 -4.37 11.03
C ASP A 79 2.75 -3.34 11.26
N LEU A 80 2.65 -2.37 10.37
CA LEU A 80 1.74 -1.23 10.50
C LEU A 80 1.07 -0.93 9.17
N ASP A 81 -0.24 -0.69 9.17
CA ASP A 81 -0.97 -0.06 8.08
C ASP A 81 -1.79 1.09 8.62
N GLN A 82 -1.71 2.26 7.98
CA GLN A 82 -2.50 3.42 8.39
C GLN A 82 -2.99 4.22 7.19
N ARG A 83 -4.16 4.83 7.35
CA ARG A 83 -4.61 5.94 6.54
C ARG A 83 -3.82 7.19 6.89
N VAL A 84 -3.49 7.97 5.87
CA VAL A 84 -2.65 9.17 6.02
C VAL A 84 -3.19 10.32 5.20
N THR A 85 -2.91 11.53 5.66
CA THR A 85 -2.85 12.72 4.81
C THR A 85 -1.41 12.95 4.36
N VAL A 86 -1.25 13.46 3.14
CA VAL A 86 0.05 13.78 2.54
C VAL A 86 0.02 15.24 2.11
N ARG A 87 0.90 16.04 2.70
CA ARG A 87 0.93 17.49 2.51
C ARG A 87 2.32 17.99 2.18
N GLY A 88 2.40 19.02 1.34
CA GLY A 88 3.66 19.71 1.06
C GLY A 88 3.92 19.92 -0.43
N ALA A 89 5.19 20.05 -0.79
CA ALA A 89 5.60 20.36 -2.14
C ALA A 89 5.76 19.10 -3.01
N LEU A 90 5.04 19.09 -4.13
CA LEU A 90 5.04 18.02 -5.12
C LEU A 90 5.43 18.56 -6.50
N GLY A 91 6.57 18.14 -7.03
CA GLY A 91 7.04 18.50 -8.37
C GLY A 91 8.37 19.27 -8.36
N GLY A 92 9.06 19.27 -9.50
CA GLY A 92 10.41 19.84 -9.69
C GLY A 92 10.45 21.38 -9.64
N GLU A 93 10.87 22.02 -10.73
CA GLU A 93 11.07 23.49 -10.79
C GLU A 93 9.82 24.33 -10.44
N HIS A 94 8.63 23.74 -10.60
CA HIS A 94 7.35 24.37 -10.28
C HIS A 94 6.55 23.46 -9.34
N PRO A 95 6.91 23.43 -8.05
CA PRO A 95 6.23 22.57 -7.08
C PRO A 95 4.78 23.01 -6.94
N ARG A 96 3.88 22.03 -6.92
CA ARG A 96 2.48 22.21 -6.57
C ARG A 96 2.30 21.84 -5.12
N GLU A 97 1.42 22.57 -4.42
CA GLU A 97 1.01 22.18 -3.10
C GLU A 97 0.10 20.95 -3.19
N ALA A 98 0.45 19.91 -2.43
CA ALA A 98 -0.34 18.72 -2.25
C ALA A 98 -1.08 18.79 -0.91
N ASP A 99 -2.37 18.43 -0.93
CA ASP A 99 -3.15 18.03 0.24
C ASP A 99 -3.96 16.81 -0.19
N LEU A 100 -3.37 15.64 0.01
CA LEU A 100 -3.82 14.37 -0.54
C LEU A 100 -4.06 13.37 0.58
N ILE A 101 -4.76 12.29 0.25
CA ILE A 101 -4.99 11.16 1.15
C ILE A 101 -4.31 9.91 0.62
N GLY A 102 -4.06 8.95 1.50
CA GLY A 102 -3.35 7.73 1.12
C GLY A 102 -3.29 6.66 2.20
N CYS A 103 -2.41 5.68 2.01
CA CYS A 103 -1.98 4.79 3.08
C CYS A 103 -0.46 4.83 3.24
N ARG A 104 0.00 4.52 4.45
CA ARG A 104 1.38 4.10 4.70
C ARG A 104 1.41 2.72 5.30
N SER A 105 2.50 2.02 5.05
CA SER A 105 2.74 0.68 5.56
C SER A 105 4.18 0.50 6.01
N ALA A 106 4.36 -0.14 7.15
CA ALA A 106 5.64 -0.65 7.62
C ALA A 106 5.55 -2.18 7.71
N ARG A 107 6.54 -2.91 7.18
CA ARG A 107 6.60 -4.37 7.28
C ARG A 107 7.98 -4.90 7.57
N MET A 108 8.11 -5.72 8.60
CA MET A 108 9.38 -6.37 8.90
C MET A 108 9.66 -7.50 7.91
N GLY A 109 10.86 -7.51 7.30
CA GLY A 109 11.34 -8.61 6.45
C GLY A 109 10.58 -8.83 5.14
N ALA A 110 9.80 -7.85 4.67
CA ALA A 110 8.92 -8.04 3.51
C ALA A 110 9.63 -8.04 2.14
N LEU A 111 10.74 -7.32 1.97
CA LEU A 111 11.49 -7.34 0.72
C LEU A 111 13.00 -7.47 0.98
N GLU A 112 13.49 -8.69 0.86
CA GLU A 112 14.90 -9.01 1.11
C GLU A 112 15.59 -9.42 -0.20
N PRO A 113 16.61 -8.65 -0.67
CA PRO A 113 17.43 -9.06 -1.79
C PRO A 113 17.96 -10.49 -1.61
N GLY A 114 17.91 -11.30 -2.67
CA GLY A 114 18.35 -12.70 -2.57
C GLY A 114 17.29 -13.67 -2.03
N ARG A 115 16.31 -13.20 -1.23
CA ARG A 115 15.33 -14.04 -0.53
C ARG A 115 13.88 -13.85 -0.97
N SER A 116 13.53 -12.69 -1.51
CA SER A 116 12.20 -12.41 -2.06
C SER A 116 12.20 -12.53 -3.60
N GLN A 117 11.16 -13.15 -4.16
CA GLN A 117 10.92 -13.21 -5.60
C GLN A 117 9.90 -12.17 -6.07
N LEU A 118 8.92 -11.87 -5.22
CA LEU A 118 7.81 -10.99 -5.52
C LEU A 118 7.40 -10.24 -4.26
N LEU A 119 7.06 -8.97 -4.41
CA LEU A 119 6.27 -8.22 -3.46
C LEU A 119 5.17 -7.49 -4.21
N ARG A 120 3.95 -7.57 -3.68
CA ARG A 120 2.79 -6.82 -4.13
C ARG A 120 2.33 -5.95 -2.97
N TYR A 121 2.26 -4.65 -3.19
CA TYR A 121 1.64 -3.72 -2.25
C TYR A 121 0.43 -3.09 -2.93
N VAL A 122 -0.71 -3.21 -2.29
CA VAL A 122 -1.98 -2.66 -2.76
C VAL A 122 -2.52 -1.77 -1.66
N CYS A 123 -2.76 -0.51 -1.96
CA CYS A 123 -3.48 0.39 -1.07
C CYS A 123 -4.60 1.05 -1.87
N ALA A 124 -5.78 1.13 -1.25
CA ALA A 124 -6.92 1.84 -1.80
C ALA A 124 -7.59 2.66 -0.71
N TRP A 125 -8.10 3.82 -1.09
CA TRP A 125 -8.79 4.74 -0.22
C TRP A 125 -10.08 5.24 -0.86
N PHE A 126 -11.10 5.29 -0.03
CA PHE A 126 -12.46 5.64 -0.43
C PHE A 126 -12.85 6.97 0.25
N ALA A 127 -14.06 7.05 0.78
CA ALA A 127 -14.47 8.16 1.65
C ALA A 127 -13.60 8.27 2.91
N ALA A 128 -13.77 9.36 3.67
CA ALA A 128 -12.99 9.63 4.88
C ALA A 128 -12.97 8.42 5.84
N GLY A 129 -11.78 8.03 6.30
CA GLY A 129 -11.57 6.90 7.20
C GLY A 129 -11.74 5.51 6.59
N GLU A 130 -12.10 5.39 5.31
CA GLU A 130 -12.37 4.11 4.64
C GLU A 130 -11.26 3.77 3.65
N GLY A 131 -10.81 2.52 3.66
CA GLY A 131 -9.71 2.10 2.81
C GLY A 131 -9.29 0.66 3.04
N LEU A 132 -8.23 0.25 2.36
CA LEU A 132 -7.55 -1.00 2.62
C LEU A 132 -6.06 -0.88 2.28
N ALA A 133 -5.26 -1.71 2.94
CA ALA A 133 -3.87 -1.96 2.58
C ALA A 133 -3.63 -3.47 2.57
N LEU A 134 -2.81 -3.94 1.65
CA LEU A 134 -2.41 -5.33 1.53
C LEU A 134 -0.96 -5.43 1.08
N VAL A 135 -0.21 -6.31 1.73
CA VAL A 135 1.14 -6.71 1.33
C VAL A 135 1.16 -8.20 1.10
N ALA A 136 1.57 -8.63 -0.09
CA ALA A 136 1.83 -10.02 -0.42
C ALA A 136 3.30 -10.21 -0.78
N VAL A 137 3.98 -11.13 -0.10
CA VAL A 137 5.39 -11.43 -0.33
C VAL A 137 5.55 -12.88 -0.74
N ARG A 138 6.20 -13.10 -1.88
CA ARG A 138 6.61 -14.44 -2.34
C ARG A 138 8.11 -14.64 -2.08
N PRO A 139 8.49 -15.65 -1.28
CA PRO A 139 9.89 -16.04 -1.16
C PRO A 139 10.48 -16.53 -2.49
N ARG A 140 11.80 -16.43 -2.63
CA ARG A 140 12.53 -17.10 -3.71
C ARG A 140 12.37 -18.61 -3.60
N ARG A 141 12.26 -19.28 -4.76
CA ARG A 141 12.06 -20.73 -4.92
C ARG A 141 10.72 -21.25 -4.39
N ALA A 142 9.76 -20.38 -4.10
CA ALA A 142 8.37 -20.77 -3.94
C ALA A 142 7.88 -21.56 -5.16
N ALA A 143 7.09 -22.61 -4.93
CA ALA A 143 6.55 -23.48 -5.96
C ALA A 143 5.36 -22.85 -6.69
N GLY A 144 4.67 -21.88 -6.07
CA GLY A 144 3.55 -21.17 -6.70
C GLY A 144 3.00 -20.01 -5.88
N HIS A 145 1.80 -19.55 -6.24
CA HIS A 145 1.11 -18.45 -5.56
C HIS A 145 0.61 -18.81 -4.16
N GLY A 146 0.43 -20.10 -3.85
CA GLY A 146 0.03 -20.56 -2.51
C GLY A 146 1.09 -20.35 -1.43
N ASP A 147 2.33 -20.04 -1.82
CA ASP A 147 3.44 -19.79 -0.89
C ASP A 147 3.60 -18.29 -0.57
N GLU A 148 2.71 -17.44 -1.08
CA GLU A 148 2.72 -16.02 -0.76
C GLU A 148 2.19 -15.78 0.65
N ARG A 149 2.97 -15.05 1.45
CA ARG A 149 2.52 -14.54 2.73
C ARG A 149 1.77 -13.25 2.48
N ILE A 150 0.48 -13.24 2.79
CA ILE A 150 -0.40 -12.10 2.54
C ILE A 150 -0.89 -11.58 3.88
N THR A 151 -0.71 -10.28 4.12
CA THR A 151 -1.33 -9.55 5.22
C THR A 151 -2.14 -8.40 4.67
N ALA A 152 -3.26 -8.09 5.31
CA ALA A 152 -4.10 -6.98 4.92
C ALA A 152 -4.76 -6.32 6.14
N THR A 153 -5.09 -5.04 5.96
CA THR A 153 -5.85 -4.23 6.89
C THR A 153 -6.98 -3.58 6.13
N LEU A 154 -8.19 -3.65 6.69
CA LEU A 154 -9.33 -2.87 6.23
C LEU A 154 -9.47 -1.66 7.15
N PHE A 155 -9.72 -0.48 6.60
CA PHE A 155 -10.01 0.71 7.39
C PHE A 155 -11.51 1.01 7.32
N SER A 156 -12.15 1.11 8.48
CA SER A 156 -13.56 1.46 8.62
C SER A 156 -13.71 2.58 9.65
N GLY A 157 -14.29 3.71 9.26
CA GLY A 157 -14.45 4.87 10.13
C GLY A 157 -13.14 5.42 10.70
N GLY A 158 -12.01 5.19 10.02
CA GLY A 158 -10.67 5.57 10.49
C GLY A 158 -9.98 4.52 11.36
N HIS A 159 -10.66 3.42 11.70
CA HIS A 159 -10.11 2.35 12.53
C HIS A 159 -9.58 1.19 11.69
N PRO A 160 -8.36 0.68 11.98
CA PRO A 160 -7.83 -0.51 11.32
C PRO A 160 -8.51 -1.77 11.85
N LEU A 161 -8.96 -2.62 10.93
CA LEU A 161 -9.54 -3.94 11.21
C LEU A 161 -8.61 -5.02 10.63
N SER A 162 -8.28 -5.99 11.47
CA SER A 162 -7.44 -7.14 11.09
C SER A 162 -8.18 -8.06 10.12
N VAL A 163 -7.50 -8.45 9.04
CA VAL A 163 -7.98 -9.42 8.07
C VAL A 163 -7.31 -10.77 8.35
N ALA A 164 -8.10 -11.77 8.72
CA ALA A 164 -7.61 -13.12 9.03
C ALA A 164 -7.24 -13.89 7.75
N GLU A 165 -8.08 -13.81 6.72
CA GLU A 165 -7.82 -14.48 5.44
C GLU A 165 -7.89 -13.46 4.29
N PRO A 166 -6.78 -12.86 3.89
CA PRO A 166 -6.75 -12.02 2.70
C PRO A 166 -6.50 -12.85 1.43
N ARG A 167 -7.28 -12.62 0.38
CA ARG A 167 -7.04 -13.17 -0.96
C ARG A 167 -6.88 -12.04 -1.97
N LEU A 168 -5.85 -12.16 -2.81
CA LEU A 168 -5.57 -11.25 -3.91
C LEU A 168 -5.47 -12.03 -5.23
N SER A 169 -6.34 -11.67 -6.18
CA SER A 169 -6.18 -12.05 -7.58
C SER A 169 -5.72 -10.84 -8.39
N THR A 170 -4.87 -11.06 -9.39
CA THR A 170 -4.37 -10.00 -10.26
C THR A 170 -4.34 -10.49 -11.70
N THR A 171 -4.87 -9.67 -12.60
CA THR A 171 -4.72 -9.85 -14.05
C THR A 171 -3.63 -8.91 -14.54
N TYR A 172 -2.73 -9.43 -15.36
CA TYR A 172 -1.61 -8.69 -15.93
C TYR A 172 -1.80 -8.50 -17.43
N ALA A 173 -1.34 -7.37 -17.95
CA ALA A 173 -1.13 -7.19 -19.39
C ALA A 173 0.06 -8.02 -19.88
N ASP A 174 0.21 -8.13 -21.20
CA ASP A 174 1.31 -8.88 -21.83
C ASP A 174 2.70 -8.42 -21.35
N ALA A 175 2.86 -7.15 -21.03
CA ALA A 175 4.10 -6.57 -20.50
C ALA A 175 4.32 -6.81 -18.98
N GLY A 176 3.44 -7.57 -18.31
CA GLY A 176 3.51 -7.85 -16.89
C GLY A 176 2.97 -6.74 -15.98
N GLN A 177 2.41 -5.67 -16.55
CA GLN A 177 1.77 -4.59 -15.79
C GLN A 177 0.45 -5.08 -15.18
N PRO A 178 0.17 -4.86 -13.88
CA PRO A 178 -1.13 -5.19 -13.31
C PRO A 178 -2.22 -4.29 -13.94
N VAL A 179 -3.28 -4.90 -14.48
CA VAL A 179 -4.39 -4.16 -15.13
C VAL A 179 -5.71 -4.31 -14.39
N ARG A 180 -5.89 -5.41 -13.65
CA ARG A 180 -7.04 -5.62 -12.76
C ARG A 180 -6.60 -6.35 -11.51
N ALA A 181 -7.27 -6.08 -10.40
CA ALA A 181 -7.07 -6.80 -9.16
C ALA A 181 -8.40 -7.00 -8.44
N THR A 182 -8.57 -8.12 -7.76
CA THR A 182 -9.72 -8.36 -6.88
C THR A 182 -9.24 -8.84 -5.52
N LEU A 183 -9.95 -8.39 -4.49
CA LEU A 183 -9.71 -8.70 -3.10
C LEU A 183 -10.93 -9.37 -2.50
N GLU A 184 -10.68 -10.40 -1.70
CA GLU A 184 -11.64 -10.99 -0.77
C GLU A 184 -10.98 -11.01 0.60
N LEU A 185 -11.58 -10.33 1.58
CA LEU A 185 -11.01 -10.09 2.90
C LEU A 185 -11.97 -10.59 3.97
N TRP A 186 -11.64 -11.69 4.64
CA TRP A 186 -12.36 -12.18 5.82
C TRP A 186 -11.74 -11.57 7.07
N LEU A 187 -12.55 -10.88 7.88
CA LEU A 187 -12.05 -10.24 9.10
C LEU A 187 -11.77 -11.28 10.18
N ALA A 188 -10.94 -10.94 11.16
CA ALA A 188 -10.82 -11.78 12.35
C ALA A 188 -12.18 -11.87 13.10
N GLU A 189 -12.45 -13.01 13.72
CA GLU A 189 -13.56 -13.15 14.67
C GLU A 189 -13.19 -12.36 15.94
N ASP A 190 -14.12 -11.59 16.52
CA ASP A 190 -13.88 -10.89 17.79
C ASP A 190 -13.85 -11.92 18.93
N GLU A 191 -12.74 -11.99 19.67
CA GLU A 191 -12.53 -12.94 20.77
C GLU A 191 -13.55 -12.77 21.93
N ASP A 192 -14.14 -11.57 22.05
CA ASP A 192 -15.16 -11.22 23.06
C ASP A 192 -16.60 -11.51 22.62
N SER A 193 -16.80 -12.08 21.44
CA SER A 193 -18.14 -12.47 20.99
C SER A 193 -18.57 -13.78 21.68
N ASP A 194 -19.08 -13.66 22.90
CA ASP A 194 -19.82 -14.69 23.67
C ASP A 194 -21.14 -15.13 22.98
N GLN A 195 -21.15 -15.19 21.65
CA GLN A 195 -22.25 -15.69 20.86
C GLN A 195 -22.15 -17.21 20.87
N ARG A 196 -23.01 -17.81 21.70
CA ARG A 196 -23.34 -19.23 21.82
C ARG A 196 -23.14 -19.97 20.48
N GLU A 197 -22.46 -21.11 20.55
CA GLU A 197 -22.04 -22.01 19.46
C GLU A 197 -23.12 -22.40 18.40
N GLU A 198 -24.37 -21.97 18.56
CA GLU A 198 -25.52 -22.39 17.74
C GLU A 198 -25.84 -21.47 16.54
N GLU A 199 -25.28 -20.25 16.46
CA GLU A 199 -25.43 -19.37 15.28
C GLU A 199 -24.09 -18.75 14.88
N ARG A 200 -23.14 -19.58 14.44
CA ARG A 200 -21.92 -19.08 13.78
C ARG A 200 -22.32 -18.39 12.47
N GLN A 201 -22.56 -17.08 12.55
CA GLN A 201 -22.96 -16.27 11.40
C GLN A 201 -21.87 -16.43 10.32
N VAL A 202 -22.25 -16.95 9.14
CA VAL A 202 -21.31 -17.13 8.04
C VAL A 202 -20.77 -15.75 7.67
N GLN A 203 -19.52 -15.47 8.04
CA GLN A 203 -18.88 -14.21 7.71
C GLN A 203 -18.52 -14.22 6.22
N TYR A 204 -19.19 -13.36 5.46
CA TYR A 204 -18.88 -13.16 4.04
C TYR A 204 -17.66 -12.25 3.91
N PRO A 205 -16.79 -12.47 2.90
CA PRO A 205 -15.64 -11.61 2.68
C PRO A 205 -16.09 -10.21 2.30
N ARG A 206 -15.36 -9.21 2.80
CA ARG A 206 -15.37 -7.86 2.24
C ARG A 206 -14.67 -7.91 0.89
N ARG A 207 -15.29 -7.34 -0.14
CA ARG A 207 -14.82 -7.44 -1.53
C ARG A 207 -14.45 -6.07 -2.05
N ALA A 208 -13.32 -6.02 -2.76
CA ALA A 208 -12.92 -4.86 -3.54
C ALA A 208 -12.41 -5.30 -4.92
N ALA A 209 -12.68 -4.50 -5.94
CA ALA A 209 -12.19 -4.73 -7.29
C ALA A 209 -11.56 -3.45 -7.83
N GLY A 210 -10.36 -3.57 -8.38
CA GLY A 210 -9.59 -2.46 -8.91
C GLY A 210 -9.25 -2.68 -10.38
N GLU A 211 -9.24 -1.59 -11.14
CA GLU A 211 -8.76 -1.55 -12.53
C GLU A 211 -7.72 -0.45 -12.69
N ALA A 212 -6.70 -0.70 -13.51
CA ALA A 212 -5.68 0.29 -13.80
C ALA A 212 -6.30 1.57 -14.39
N SER A 213 -5.89 2.72 -13.85
CA SER A 213 -6.38 4.04 -14.23
C SER A 213 -5.21 4.93 -14.60
N GLY A 214 -5.02 5.21 -15.89
CA GLY A 214 -3.90 6.01 -16.38
C GLY A 214 -2.61 5.20 -16.57
N THR A 215 -1.52 5.93 -16.83
CA THR A 215 -0.23 5.35 -17.20
C THR A 215 0.53 4.91 -15.95
N GLY A 216 0.88 3.62 -15.88
CA GLY A 216 1.83 3.13 -14.89
C GLY A 216 3.28 3.37 -15.30
N THR A 217 4.21 3.08 -14.41
CA THR A 217 5.64 3.16 -14.68
C THR A 217 6.38 1.92 -14.17
N SER A 218 7.58 1.70 -14.70
CA SER A 218 8.48 0.63 -14.31
C SER A 218 9.89 1.16 -14.15
N ILE A 219 10.57 0.76 -13.09
CA ILE A 219 11.96 1.14 -12.82
C ILE A 219 12.76 -0.07 -12.33
N GLU A 220 14.02 -0.13 -12.74
CA GLU A 220 14.98 -1.06 -12.16
C GLU A 220 15.43 -0.59 -10.78
N LEU A 221 15.25 -1.45 -9.78
CA LEU A 221 15.58 -1.21 -8.39
C LEU A 221 16.55 -2.30 -7.90
N GLY A 222 17.82 -2.16 -8.29
CA GLY A 222 18.84 -3.17 -8.04
C GLY A 222 18.46 -4.52 -8.67
N PRO A 223 18.29 -5.60 -7.88
CA PRO A 223 17.90 -6.91 -8.40
C PRO A 223 16.40 -7.04 -8.68
N PHE A 224 15.60 -6.00 -8.41
CA PHE A 224 14.16 -6.00 -8.63
C PHE A 224 13.79 -5.09 -9.79
N GLU A 225 12.71 -5.43 -10.48
CA GLU A 225 11.95 -4.51 -11.31
C GLU A 225 10.72 -4.07 -10.51
N LEU A 226 10.58 -2.77 -10.26
CA LEU A 226 9.45 -2.17 -9.58
C LEU A 226 8.48 -1.61 -10.64
N ARG A 227 7.24 -2.06 -10.63
CA ARG A 227 6.13 -1.49 -11.41
C ARG A 227 5.15 -0.81 -10.48
N VAL A 228 4.67 0.36 -10.88
CA VAL A 228 3.72 1.17 -10.12
C VAL A 228 2.56 1.52 -11.03
N GLN A 229 1.35 1.26 -10.56
CA GLN A 229 0.14 1.47 -11.33
C GLN A 229 -0.93 2.17 -10.47
N PRO A 230 -1.41 3.35 -10.87
CA PRO A 230 -2.67 3.90 -10.36
C PRO A 230 -3.87 3.02 -10.71
N PHE A 231 -4.77 2.84 -9.76
CA PHE A 231 -5.96 2.00 -9.85
C PHE A 231 -7.21 2.76 -9.38
N LEU A 232 -8.31 2.60 -10.11
CA LEU A 232 -9.65 2.93 -9.61
C LEU A 232 -10.25 1.68 -8.96
N TRP A 233 -10.64 1.81 -7.69
CA TRP A 233 -11.18 0.74 -6.87
C TRP A 233 -12.67 0.90 -6.63
N ARG A 234 -13.36 -0.23 -6.48
CA ARG A 234 -14.77 -0.32 -6.09
C ARG A 234 -14.92 -1.29 -4.93
N ALA A 235 -15.60 -0.86 -3.87
CA ALA A 235 -15.93 -1.71 -2.72
C ALA A 235 -17.27 -1.28 -2.14
N GLU A 236 -18.19 -2.23 -1.89
CA GLU A 236 -19.48 -1.95 -1.23
C GLU A 236 -20.27 -0.77 -1.84
N GLY A 237 -20.27 -0.65 -3.18
CA GLY A 237 -20.95 0.43 -3.90
C GLY A 237 -20.23 1.79 -3.89
N ARG A 238 -19.03 1.86 -3.31
CA ARG A 238 -18.19 3.06 -3.25
C ARG A 238 -17.05 2.94 -4.26
N GLU A 239 -16.69 4.07 -4.87
CA GLU A 239 -15.49 4.19 -5.70
C GLU A 239 -14.37 4.86 -4.91
N GLY A 240 -13.13 4.50 -5.21
CA GLY A 240 -11.95 5.01 -4.52
C GLY A 240 -10.72 4.99 -5.42
N ALA A 241 -9.70 5.69 -5.00
CA ALA A 241 -8.39 5.69 -5.65
C ALA A 241 -7.48 4.67 -4.97
N GLY A 242 -6.43 4.26 -5.67
CA GLY A 242 -5.43 3.37 -5.09
C GLY A 242 -4.20 3.24 -5.95
N ILE A 243 -3.18 2.62 -5.38
CA ILE A 243 -1.92 2.31 -6.05
C ILE A 243 -1.63 0.82 -5.88
N TYR A 244 -1.18 0.22 -6.98
CA TYR A 244 -0.60 -1.12 -7.01
C TYR A 244 0.90 -1.00 -7.26
N LEU A 245 1.72 -1.44 -6.31
CA LEU A 245 3.15 -1.62 -6.47
C LEU A 245 3.46 -3.11 -6.64
N LEU A 246 4.32 -3.43 -7.60
CA LEU A 246 4.81 -4.77 -7.88
C LEU A 246 6.33 -4.73 -7.97
N ALA A 247 7.02 -5.28 -6.97
CA ALA A 247 8.46 -5.53 -7.06
C ALA A 247 8.71 -6.99 -7.41
N GLN A 248 9.41 -7.27 -8.50
CA GLN A 248 9.69 -8.63 -8.96
C GLN A 248 11.19 -8.82 -9.16
N ALA A 249 11.76 -9.89 -8.60
CA ALA A 249 13.17 -10.20 -8.80
C ALA A 249 13.42 -10.60 -10.27
N ARG A 250 14.51 -10.10 -10.82
CA ARG A 250 15.02 -10.46 -12.16
C ARG A 250 15.78 -11.79 -12.14
#